data_AF-A0A7Y5BFS4-F1
#
_entry.id   AF-A0A7Y5BFS4-F1
#
_cell.length_a   1.000
_cell.length_b   1.000
_cell.length_c   1.000
_cell.angle_alpha   90.00
_cell.angle_beta   90.00
_cell.angle_gamma   90.00
#
_symmetry.space_group_name_H-M   'P 1'
#
loop_
_entity.id
_entity.type
_entity.pdbx_description
1 polymer ?
#
loop_
_entity_poly.entity_id
_entity_poly.type
_entity_poly.pdbx_seq_one_letter_code
_entity_poly.pdbx_strand_id
1 'polypeptide(L)' 'MIDNVKSLEQAVAKLDERELKRFATWFAEYQDKVWVKQMKRDAKEGKLDFLAEEARNEKRAGTLKEI' A
#
# COMPACT_ATOMS: atom_id res chain seq x y z
N MET A 1 -14.84 23.79 4.50
CA MET A 1 -13.58 23.45 3.78
C MET A 1 -12.88 22.39 4.61
N ILE A 2 -12.43 21.30 4.01
CA ILE A 2 -11.54 20.35 4.70
C ILE A 2 -10.13 20.83 4.41
N ASP A 3 -9.47 21.36 5.43
CA ASP A 3 -8.20 22.09 5.35
C ASP A 3 -7.04 21.36 6.04
N ASN A 4 -7.36 20.34 6.85
CA ASN A 4 -6.39 19.52 7.55
C ASN A 4 -6.96 18.11 7.79
N VAL A 5 -6.10 17.21 8.28
CA VAL A 5 -6.45 15.79 8.53
C VAL A 5 -7.55 15.66 9.58
N LYS A 6 -7.51 16.45 10.65
CA LYS A 6 -8.53 16.41 11.71
C LYS A 6 -9.92 16.79 11.18
N SER A 7 -9.99 17.80 10.31
CA SER A 7 -11.24 18.20 9.64
C SER A 7 -11.76 17.08 8.72
N LEU A 8 -10.87 16.31 8.08
CA LEU A 8 -11.23 15.15 7.25
C LEU A 8 -11.78 14.00 8.10
N GLU A 9 -11.10 13.65 9.20
CA GLU A 9 -11.54 12.61 10.14
C GLU A 9 -12.94 12.90 10.68
N GLN A 10 -13.20 14.15 11.05
CA GLN A 10 -14.53 14.59 11.49
C GLN A 10 -15.60 14.51 10.40
N ALA A 11 -15.23 14.76 9.14
CA ALA A 11 -16.15 14.62 8.01
C ALA A 11 -16.47 13.15 7.74
N VAL A 12 -15.47 12.27 7.78
CA VAL A 12 -15.64 10.82 7.62
C VAL A 12 -16.51 10.24 8.75
N ALA A 13 -16.33 10.70 9.99
CA ALA A 13 -17.12 10.27 11.14
C ALA A 13 -18.61 10.65 11.07
N LYS A 14 -18.98 11.59 10.18
CA LYS A 14 -20.37 12.03 9.96
C LYS A 14 -21.07 11.30 8.82
N LEU A 15 -20.36 10.45 8.07
CA LEU A 15 -20.93 9.68 6.98
C LEU A 15 -21.95 8.67 7.51
N ASP A 16 -23.03 8.46 6.77
CA ASP A 16 -23.91 7.33 7.03
C ASP A 16 -23.23 6.00 6.65
N GLU A 17 -23.87 4.87 6.99
CA GLU A 17 -23.30 3.53 6.73
C GLU A 17 -22.99 3.29 5.24
N ARG A 18 -23.85 3.76 4.34
CA ARG A 18 -23.69 3.56 2.89
C ARG A 18 -22.54 4.40 2.36
N GLU A 19 -22.47 5.65 2.78
CA GLU A 19 -21.41 6.58 2.41
C GLU A 19 -20.06 6.14 2.97
N LEU A 20 -20.01 5.67 4.21
CA LEU A 20 -18.81 5.15 4.85
C LEU A 20 -18.30 3.89 4.12
N LYS A 21 -19.19 2.97 3.74
CA LYS A 21 -18.81 1.79 2.94
C LYS A 21 -18.27 2.15 1.57
N ARG A 22 -18.87 3.14 0.90
CA ARG A 22 -18.39 3.66 -0.38
C ARG A 22 -17.01 4.32 -0.21
N PHE A 23 -16.82 5.13 0.83
CA PHE A 23 -15.55 5.77 1.14
C PHE A 23 -14.46 4.72 1.42
N ALA A 24 -14.74 3.72 2.27
CA ALA A 24 -13.79 2.67 2.60
C ALA A 24 -13.34 1.88 1.36
N THR A 25 -14.26 1.55 0.46
CA THR A 25 -13.94 0.84 -0.80
C THR A 25 -13.01 1.68 -1.67
N TRP A 26 -13.37 2.95 -1.90
CA TRP A 26 -12.53 3.87 -2.67
C TRP A 26 -11.16 4.11 -2.02
N PHE A 27 -11.12 4.25 -0.70
CA PHE A 27 -9.88 4.54 0.03
C PHE A 27 -8.91 3.37 -0.03
N ALA A 28 -9.40 2.13 0.04
CA ALA A 28 -8.58 0.94 -0.18
C ALA A 28 -7.91 0.95 -1.57
N GLU A 29 -8.68 1.21 -2.63
CA GLU A 29 -8.13 1.33 -3.98
C GLU A 29 -7.13 2.49 -4.12
N TYR A 30 -7.37 3.60 -3.42
CA TYR A 30 -6.44 4.72 -3.38
C TYR A 30 -5.13 4.33 -2.68
N GLN A 31 -5.20 3.65 -1.54
CA GLN A 31 -4.05 3.16 -0.80
C GLN A 31 -3.22 2.18 -1.65
N ASP A 32 -3.86 1.28 -2.39
CA ASP A 32 -3.18 0.38 -3.32
C ASP A 32 -2.39 1.15 -4.39
N LYS A 33 -3.00 2.20 -4.96
CA LYS A 33 -2.32 3.06 -5.95
C LYS A 33 -1.11 3.79 -5.35
N VAL A 34 -1.25 4.30 -4.12
CA VAL A 34 -0.14 4.94 -3.39
C VAL A 34 0.97 3.93 -3.10
N TRP A 35 0.61 2.73 -2.65
CA TRP A 35 1.55 1.64 -2.41
C TRP A 35 2.31 1.24 -3.66
N VAL A 36 1.62 1.02 -4.78
CA VAL A 36 2.26 0.68 -6.07
C VAL A 36 3.23 1.78 -6.51
N LYS A 37 2.86 3.06 -6.34
CA LYS A 37 3.75 4.17 -6.66
C LYS A 37 4.99 4.19 -5.77
N GLN A 38 4.83 3.95 -4.47
CA GLN A 38 5.92 3.86 -3.50
C GLN A 38 6.87 2.70 -3.85
N MET A 39 6.32 1.50 -4.01
CA MET A 39 7.07 0.29 -4.36
C MET A 39 7.87 0.46 -5.66
N LYS A 40 7.26 1.03 -6.71
CA LYS A 40 7.96 1.29 -7.98
C LYS A 40 9.12 2.27 -7.80
N ARG A 41 8.95 3.29 -6.95
CA ARG A 41 10.03 4.24 -6.65
C ARG A 41 11.16 3.54 -5.89
N ASP A 42 10.83 2.79 -4.85
CA ASP A 42 11.83 2.09 -4.05
C ASP A 42 12.58 1.02 -4.85
N ALA A 43 11.90 0.32 -5.75
CA ALA A 43 12.53 -0.59 -6.71
C ALA A 43 13.52 0.15 -7.63
N LYS A 44 13.13 1.31 -8.16
CA LYS A 44 14.02 2.14 -8.99
C LYS A 44 15.22 2.68 -8.22
N GLU A 45 15.06 2.95 -6.93
CA GLU A 45 16.11 3.41 -6.03
C GLU A 45 17.01 2.28 -5.50
N GLY A 46 16.77 1.02 -5.90
CA GLY A 46 17.54 -0.15 -5.46
C GLY A 46 17.25 -0.60 -4.02
N LYS A 47 16.28 0.02 -3.35
CA LYS A 47 15.94 -0.30 -1.95
C LYS A 47 15.38 -1.70 -1.76
N LEU A 48 14.89 -2.32 -2.84
CA LEU A 48 14.31 -3.65 -2.84
C LEU A 48 15.27 -4.71 -3.40
N ASP A 49 16.51 -4.36 -3.74
CA ASP A 49 17.48 -5.28 -4.35
C ASP A 49 17.83 -6.46 -3.42
N PHE A 50 17.74 -6.24 -2.10
CA PHE A 50 17.95 -7.28 -1.09
C PHE A 50 16.96 -8.46 -1.26
N LEU A 51 15.72 -8.20 -1.70
CA LEU A 51 14.73 -9.26 -1.95
C LEU A 51 15.13 -10.11 -3.16
N ALA A 52 15.68 -9.48 -4.20
CA ALA A 52 16.17 -10.20 -5.37
C ALA A 52 17.46 -10.98 -5.06
N GLU A 53 18.29 -10.51 -4.15
CA GLU A 53 19.44 -11.25 -3.65
C GLU A 53 19.03 -12.43 -2.77
N GLU A 54 18.10 -12.24 -1.85
CA GLU A 54 17.53 -13.29 -0.99
C GLU A 54 16.93 -14.41 -1.84
N ALA A 55 16.05 -14.09 -2.80
CA ALA A 55 15.47 -15.09 -3.69
C ALA A 55 16.53 -15.87 -4.49
N ARG A 56 17.61 -15.20 -4.92
CA ARG A 56 18.74 -15.88 -5.60
C ARG A 56 19.51 -16.79 -4.65
N ASN A 57 19.72 -16.39 -3.39
CA ASN A 57 20.37 -17.18 -2.36
C ASN A 57 19.55 -18.43 -2.03
N GLU A 58 18.26 -18.28 -1.75
CA GLU A 58 17.36 -19.39 -1.45
C GLU A 58 17.25 -20.38 -2.62
N LYS A 59 17.18 -19.86 -3.86
CA LYS A 59 17.19 -20.71 -5.06
C LYS A 59 18.47 -21.54 -5.16
N ARG A 60 19.64 -20.94 -4.87
CA ARG A 60 20.92 -21.67 -4.84
C ARG A 60 20.97 -22.70 -3.72
N ALA A 61 20.37 -22.39 -2.57
CA ALA A 61 20.31 -23.28 -1.41
C ALA A 61 19.25 -24.39 -1.55
N GLY A 62 18.37 -24.33 -2.55
CA GLY A 62 17.25 -25.25 -2.69
C GLY A 62 16.15 -25.03 -1.64
N THR A 63 16.11 -23.87 -1.00
CA THR A 63 15.14 -23.52 0.07
C THR A 63 14.09 -22.52 -0.38
N LEU A 64 14.10 -22.13 -1.67
CA LEU A 64 13.13 -21.19 -2.22
C LEU A 64 11.71 -21.76 -2.08
N LYS A 65 10.83 -20.99 -1.45
CA LYS A 65 9.43 -21.40 -1.24
C LYS A 65 8.62 -21.30 -2.54
N GLU A 66 7.72 -22.26 -2.73
CA GLU A 66 6.68 -22.15 -3.76
C GLU A 66 5.67 -21.05 -3.39
N ILE A 67 5.14 -20.38 -4.40
CA ILE A 67 4.20 -19.25 -4.29
C ILE A 67 2.77 -19.75 -4.38
#